data_AF-W4Q724-F1
#
_entry.id   AF-W4Q724-F1
#
_cell.length_a   1.000
_cell.length_b   1.000
_cell.length_c   1.000
_cell.angle_alpha   90.00
_cell.angle_beta   90.00
_cell.angle_gamma   90.00
#
_symmetry.space_group_name_H-M   'P 1'
#
loop_
_entity.id
_entity.type
_entity.pdbx_description
1 polymer ?
#
loop_
_entity_poly.entity_id
_entity_poly.type
_entity_poly.pdbx_seq_one_letter_code
_entity_poly.pdbx_strand_id
1 'polypeptide(L)' 'MKIIIVGAGAVGGFIGGLLQQAGNDVTFLARGRHLEKMKENGLTVNHEDETIKVSGNFSDDFSTVAGAIC' A
#
# COMPACT_ATOMS: atom_id res chain seq x y z
N MET A 1 1.23 3.90 13.36
CA MET A 1 1.41 2.45 13.63
C MET A 1 1.97 1.79 12.38
N LYS A 2 2.54 0.59 12.50
CA LYS A 2 3.02 -0.18 11.34
C LYS A 2 1.96 -1.22 10.93
N ILE A 3 1.55 -1.19 9.66
CA ILE A 3 0.39 -1.95 9.16
C ILE A 3 0.77 -2.63 7.85
N ILE A 4 0.39 -3.90 7.70
CA ILE A 4 0.58 -4.64 6.46
C ILE A 4 -0.78 -4.93 5.83
N ILE A 5 -0.95 -4.51 4.58
CA ILE A 5 -2.12 -4.81 3.76
C ILE A 5 -1.78 -5.98 2.84
N VAL A 6 -2.34 -7.16 3.14
CA VAL A 6 -2.21 -8.32 2.27
C VAL A 6 -3.28 -8.26 1.17
N GLY A 7 -2.85 -7.97 -0.05
CA GLY A 7 -3.73 -7.84 -1.21
C GLY A 7 -4.13 -6.40 -1.47
N ALA A 8 -3.25 -5.63 -2.11
CA ALA A 8 -3.52 -4.26 -2.53
C ALA A 8 -4.40 -4.18 -3.81
N GLY A 9 -5.53 -4.90 -3.84
CA GLY A 9 -6.55 -4.72 -4.89
C GLY A 9 -7.41 -3.48 -4.62
N ALA A 10 -8.65 -3.47 -5.12
CA ALA A 10 -9.57 -2.34 -4.92
C ALA A 10 -9.74 -1.95 -3.44
N VAL A 11 -10.12 -2.92 -2.59
CA VAL A 11 -10.39 -2.67 -1.16
C VAL A 11 -9.10 -2.42 -0.38
N GLY A 12 -8.10 -3.29 -0.52
CA GLY A 12 -6.84 -3.17 0.22
C GLY A 12 -6.07 -1.91 -0.15
N GLY A 13 -6.03 -1.55 -1.43
CA GLY A 13 -5.42 -0.30 -1.90
C GLY A 13 -6.12 0.92 -1.33
N PHE A 14 -7.46 0.95 -1.35
CA PHE A 14 -8.25 2.05 -0.80
C PHE A 14 -8.03 2.23 0.70
N ILE A 15 -8.24 1.16 1.49
CA ILE A 15 -8.09 1.21 2.95
C ILE A 15 -6.65 1.53 3.33
N GLY A 16 -5.67 0.88 2.71
CA GLY A 16 -4.26 1.15 2.98
C GLY A 16 -3.88 2.59 2.63
N GLY A 17 -4.44 3.15 1.56
CA GLY A 17 -4.21 4.55 1.18
C GLY A 17 -4.72 5.53 2.24
N LEU A 18 -5.94 5.30 2.76
CA LEU A 18 -6.48 6.11 3.86
C LEU A 18 -5.66 5.97 5.14
N LEU A 19 -5.22 4.75 5.47
CA LEU A 19 -4.37 4.51 6.64
C LEU A 19 -3.02 5.22 6.54
N GLN A 20 -2.43 5.25 5.35
CA GLN A 20 -1.18 5.97 5.10
C GLN A 20 -1.39 7.49 5.14
N GLN A 21 -2.49 8.00 4.58
CA GLN A 21 -2.88 9.42 4.69
C GLN A 21 -3.07 9.85 6.14
N ALA A 22 -3.59 8.95 7.00
CA ALA A 22 -3.69 9.17 8.44
C ALA A 22 -2.35 9.10 9.20
N GLY A 23 -1.21 8.97 8.50
CA GLY A 23 0.13 8.99 9.09
C GLY A 23 0.64 7.64 9.59
N ASN A 24 0.03 6.52 9.17
CA ASN A 24 0.54 5.19 9.48
C ASN A 24 1.61 4.75 8.47
N ASP A 25 2.55 3.93 8.94
CA ASP A 25 3.51 3.25 8.10
C ASP A 25 2.84 2.00 7.51
N VAL A 26 2.45 2.07 6.25
CA VAL A 26 1.68 1.03 5.56
C VAL A 26 2.54 0.36 4.51
N THR A 27 2.64 -0.97 4.59
CA THR A 27 3.23 -1.78 3.52
C THR A 27 2.16 -2.58 2.80
N PHE A 28 2.20 -2.53 1.47
CA PHE A 28 1.24 -3.18 0.59
C PHE A 28 1.87 -4.43 -0.01
N LEU A 29 1.22 -5.58 0.22
CA LEU A 29 1.56 -6.82 -0.44
C LEU A 29 0.66 -7.03 -1.67
N ALA A 30 1.27 -7.10 -2.84
CA ALA A 30 0.63 -7.36 -4.13
C ALA A 30 1.51 -8.30 -4.97
N ARG A 31 1.01 -8.78 -6.10
CA ARG A 31 1.77 -9.69 -6.98
C ARG A 31 1.56 -9.36 -8.46
N GLY A 32 2.51 -9.81 -9.28
CA GLY A 32 2.45 -9.70 -10.74
C GLY A 32 2.42 -8.25 -11.25
N ARG A 33 1.73 -8.03 -12.37
CA ARG A 33 1.65 -6.74 -13.07
C ARG A 33 1.19 -5.57 -12.18
N HIS A 34 0.33 -5.84 -11.20
CA HIS A 34 -0.15 -4.78 -10.32
C HIS A 34 0.95 -4.26 -9.40
N LEU A 35 1.75 -5.18 -8.85
CA LEU A 35 2.92 -4.82 -8.03
C LEU A 35 3.95 -4.05 -8.83
N GLU A 36 4.25 -4.47 -10.06
CA GLU A 36 5.18 -3.77 -10.95
C GLU A 36 4.75 -2.32 -11.17
N LYS A 37 3.45 -2.11 -11.47
CA LYS A 37 2.91 -0.76 -11.68
C LYS A 37 2.92 0.09 -10.42
N MET A 38 2.68 -0.51 -9.25
CA MET A 38 2.79 0.18 -7.95
C MET A 38 4.23 0.59 -7.66
N LYS A 39 5.22 -0.27 -7.92
CA LYS A 39 6.64 0.07 -7.72
C LYS A 39 7.09 1.21 -8.64
N GLU A 40 6.59 1.25 -9.88
CA GLU A 40 6.90 2.30 -10.85
C GLU A 40 6.24 3.65 -10.52
N ASN A 41 4.95 3.64 -10.20
CA ASN A 41 4.11 4.85 -10.20
C ASN A 41 3.53 5.21 -8.82
N GLY A 42 3.76 4.36 -7.82
CA GLY A 42 3.00 4.37 -6.57
C GLY A 42 1.57 3.86 -6.75
N LEU A 43 0.77 4.02 -5.70
CA LEU A 43 -0.67 3.74 -5.73
C LEU A 43 -1.42 5.08 -5.67
N THR A 44 -2.42 5.25 -6.52
CA THR A 44 -3.31 6.41 -6.48
C THR A 44 -4.71 5.93 -6.10
N VAL A 45 -5.26 6.52 -5.05
CA VAL A 45 -6.61 6.25 -4.56
C VAL A 45 -7.44 7.50 -4.78
N ASN A 46 -8.49 7.39 -5.60
CA ASN A 46 -9.44 8.46 -5.83
C ASN A 46 -10.65 8.24 -4.91
N HIS A 47 -10.99 9.24 -4.12
CA HIS A 47 -12.12 9.23 -3.21
C HIS A 47 -12.85 10.58 -3.29
N GLU A 48 -14.04 10.57 -3.87
CA GLU A 48 -14.80 11.80 -4.14
C GLU A 48 -13.94 12.83 -4.89
N ASP A 49 -13.68 13.99 -4.28
CA ASP A 49 -12.85 15.07 -4.83
C ASP A 49 -11.38 15.00 -4.38
N GLU A 50 -11.01 13.98 -3.59
CA GLU A 50 -9.66 13.79 -3.08
C GLU A 50 -8.90 12.71 -3.85
N THR A 51 -7.64 13.00 -4.17
CA THR A 51 -6.71 12.04 -4.76
C THR A 51 -5.57 11.80 -3.79
N ILE A 52 -5.52 10.59 -3.23
CA ILE A 52 -4.49 10.17 -2.29
C ILE A 52 -3.40 9.46 -3.09
N LYS A 53 -2.20 10.05 -3.08
CA LYS A 53 -1.01 9.40 -3.64
C LYS A 53 -0.26 8.69 -2.54
N VAL A 54 -0.09 7.39 -2.73
CA VAL A 54 0.57 6.47 -1.82
C VAL A 54 1.92 6.12 -2.42
N SER A 55 2.98 6.62 -1.78
CA SER A 55 4.38 6.27 -2.08
C SER A 55 4.94 5.30 -1.04
N GLY A 56 4.10 4.35 -0.61
CA GLY A 56 4.42 3.38 0.44
C GLY A 56 5.36 2.27 -0.01
N ASN A 57 5.64 1.34 0.91
CA ASN A 57 6.40 0.14 0.57
C ASN A 57 5.48 -0.84 -0.18
N PHE A 58 5.96 -1.37 -1.32
CA PHE A 58 5.25 -2.36 -2.12
C PHE A 58 6.10 -3.62 -2.26
N SER A 59 5.57 -4.75 -1.84
CA SER A 59 6.29 -6.03 -1.90
C SER A 59 5.37 -7.19 -2.30
N ASP A 60 5.95 -8.32 -2.67
CA ASP A 60 5.29 -9.62 -2.83
C ASP A 60 5.73 -10.64 -1.78
N ASP A 61 6.72 -10.29 -0.94
CA ASP A 61 7.35 -11.19 0.01
C ASP A 61 7.14 -10.72 1.46
N PHE A 62 6.63 -11.63 2.29
CA PHE A 62 6.43 -11.40 3.72
C PHE A 62 7.76 -11.26 4.49
N SER A 63 8.86 -11.82 4.00
CA SER A 63 10.17 -11.68 4.67
C SER A 63 10.64 -10.22 4.70
N THR A 64 10.28 -9.46 3.67
CA THR A 64 10.67 -8.05 3.51
C THR A 64 9.91 -7.10 4.44
N VAL A 65 8.82 -7.56 5.05
CA VAL A 65 7.98 -6.78 5.99
C VAL A 65 8.18 -7.18 7.45
N ALA A 66 9.11 -8.09 7.75
CA ALA A 66 9.39 -8.52 9.13
C ALA A 66 9.86 -7.36 10.05
N GLY A 67 10.53 -6.34 9.50
CA GLY A 67 10.88 -5.12 10.24
C GLY A 67 9.70 -4.19 10.53
N ALA A 68 8.55 -4.44 9.90
CA ALA A 68 7.34 -3.64 10.07
C ALA A 68 6.47 -4.07 11.27
N ILE A 69 6.87 -5.10 12.05
CA ILE A 69 6.02 -5.69 13.09
C ILE A 69 6.62 -5.55 14.50
N CYS A 70 7.88 -5.09 14.61
CA CYS A 70 8.54 -4.78 15.89
C CYS A 70 8.49 -3.29 16.21
#